data_AF-A0A522RCA7-F1
#
_entry.id   AF-A0A522RCA7-F1
#
_cell.length_a   1.000
_cell.length_b   1.000
_cell.length_c   1.000
_cell.angle_alpha   90.00
_cell.angle_beta   90.00
_cell.angle_gamma   90.00
#
_symmetry.space_group_name_H-M   'P 1'
#
loop_
_entity.id
_entity.type
_entity.pdbx_description
1 polymer ?
#
loop_
_entity_poly.entity_id
_entity_poly.type
_entity_poly.pdbx_seq_one_letter_code
_entity_poly.pdbx_strand_id
1 'polypeptide(L)'
;MDQSRFPGFYKLSVSERVNLVRERGMLSREDFQTLSSGAHTLTVARADKMIENVIGVMGLPLGLGLNFLVNGKDHVVPLVVEEPSIVAALSSAAKLARAAGGFTTRSTDPILIGQVQIVDIDNSATAQAALLQRKQEILNLANSLHPKMVARGGGAKDIEVRIHPAADGRRDMVVLHLLVNTCDAMGANMVNTMCEGVAPLVEGITGGKVFLRIL
;
A
#
# COMPACT_ATOMS: atom_id res chain seq x y z
N MET A 1 -24.02 -5.93 -17.25
CA MET A 1 -24.40 -7.28 -16.73
C MET A 1 -24.09 -7.29 -15.25
N ASP A 2 -25.00 -7.84 -14.45
CA ASP A 2 -24.94 -7.88 -12.98
C ASP A 2 -23.94 -8.96 -12.51
N GLN A 3 -22.65 -8.62 -12.46
CA GLN A 3 -21.57 -9.59 -12.26
C GLN A 3 -21.35 -9.93 -10.78
N SER A 4 -21.67 -9.03 -9.84
CA SER A 4 -21.41 -9.23 -8.40
C SER A 4 -22.56 -9.88 -7.62
N ARG A 5 -23.71 -10.14 -8.26
CA ARG A 5 -24.89 -10.74 -7.62
C ARG A 5 -24.95 -12.25 -7.83
N PHE A 6 -24.87 -13.00 -6.73
CA PHE A 6 -25.01 -14.45 -6.68
C PHE A 6 -26.14 -14.85 -5.71
N PRO A 7 -27.40 -14.88 -6.17
CA PRO A 7 -28.51 -15.32 -5.34
C PRO A 7 -28.29 -16.74 -4.81
N GLY A 8 -28.47 -16.95 -3.50
CA GLY A 8 -28.35 -18.28 -2.89
C GLY A 8 -26.92 -18.83 -2.76
N PHE A 9 -25.88 -18.02 -3.00
CA PHE A 9 -24.47 -18.46 -2.98
C PHE A 9 -24.06 -19.21 -1.69
N TYR A 10 -24.55 -18.76 -0.54
CA TYR A 10 -24.26 -19.37 0.76
C TYR A 10 -24.88 -20.78 0.93
N LYS A 11 -25.87 -21.15 0.11
CA LYS A 11 -26.50 -22.47 0.12
C LYS A 11 -25.71 -23.50 -0.69
N LEU A 12 -24.84 -23.04 -1.60
CA LEU A 12 -24.01 -23.89 -2.43
C LEU A 12 -22.86 -24.48 -1.62
N SER A 13 -22.41 -25.66 -1.99
CA SER A 13 -21.14 -26.24 -1.56
C SER A 13 -19.95 -25.43 -2.09
N VAL A 14 -18.75 -25.65 -1.55
CA VAL A 14 -17.53 -24.92 -1.96
C VAL A 14 -17.22 -25.16 -3.45
N SER A 15 -17.35 -26.40 -3.95
CA SER A 15 -17.09 -26.71 -5.36
C SER A 15 -18.10 -26.04 -6.30
N GLU A 16 -19.38 -26.03 -5.94
CA GLU A 16 -20.43 -25.32 -6.69
C GLU A 16 -20.19 -23.81 -6.73
N ARG A 17 -19.74 -23.23 -5.61
CA ARG A 17 -19.34 -21.81 -5.56
C ARG A 17 -18.22 -21.52 -6.54
N VAL A 18 -17.15 -22.31 -6.54
CA VAL A 18 -15.99 -22.13 -7.44
C VAL A 18 -16.39 -22.29 -8.92
N ASN A 19 -17.22 -23.29 -9.23
CA ASN A 19 -17.79 -23.48 -10.58
C ASN A 19 -18.57 -22.25 -11.05
N LEU A 20 -19.48 -21.75 -10.19
CA LEU A 20 -20.31 -20.59 -10.53
C LEU A 20 -19.47 -19.33 -10.75
N VAL A 21 -18.41 -19.12 -9.98
CA VAL A 21 -17.49 -17.99 -10.17
C VAL A 21 -16.73 -18.11 -11.50
N ARG A 22 -16.32 -19.33 -11.91
CA ARG A 22 -15.74 -19.57 -13.24
C ARG A 22 -16.73 -19.29 -14.36
N GLU A 23 -17.97 -19.76 -14.24
CA GLU A 23 -19.03 -19.52 -15.25
C GLU A 23 -19.32 -18.04 -15.44
N ARG A 24 -19.11 -17.22 -14.40
CA ARG A 24 -19.18 -15.76 -14.47
C ARG A 24 -17.95 -15.10 -15.11
N GLY A 25 -16.98 -15.88 -15.58
CA GLY A 25 -15.78 -15.39 -16.26
C GLY A 25 -14.76 -14.71 -15.34
N MET A 26 -14.84 -14.95 -14.02
CA MET A 26 -13.99 -14.29 -13.03
C MET A 26 -12.71 -15.06 -12.71
N LEU A 27 -12.59 -16.30 -13.18
CA LEU A 27 -11.43 -17.16 -12.95
C LEU A 27 -10.82 -17.58 -14.28
N SER A 28 -9.49 -17.54 -14.35
CA SER A 28 -8.78 -18.24 -15.41
C SER A 28 -8.95 -19.75 -15.24
N ARG A 29 -8.58 -20.52 -16.28
CA ARG A 29 -8.57 -21.98 -16.20
C ARG A 29 -7.63 -22.48 -15.09
N GLU A 30 -6.48 -21.82 -14.93
CA GLU A 30 -5.48 -22.16 -13.91
C GLU A 30 -6.01 -21.88 -12.50
N ASP A 31 -6.57 -20.70 -12.25
CA ASP A 31 -7.12 -20.32 -10.94
C ASP A 31 -8.29 -21.22 -10.53
N PHE A 32 -9.13 -21.60 -11.49
CA PHE A 32 -10.19 -22.56 -11.24
C PHE A 32 -9.63 -23.91 -10.79
N GLN A 33 -8.59 -24.42 -11.47
CA GLN A 33 -7.98 -25.71 -11.11
C GLN A 33 -7.33 -25.68 -9.72
N THR A 34 -6.63 -24.60 -9.37
CA THR A 34 -5.99 -24.46 -8.05
C THR A 34 -7.00 -24.33 -6.92
N LEU A 35 -8.08 -23.57 -7.12
CA LEU A 35 -9.17 -23.45 -6.14
C LEU A 35 -9.94 -24.77 -5.98
N SER A 36 -10.30 -25.45 -7.08
CA SER A 36 -11.05 -26.71 -7.03
C SER A 36 -10.26 -27.87 -6.43
N SER A 37 -8.94 -27.91 -6.65
CA SER A 37 -8.08 -28.97 -6.10
C SER A 37 -7.62 -28.69 -4.66
N GLY A 38 -7.82 -27.48 -4.14
CA GLY A 38 -7.24 -27.05 -2.87
C GLY A 38 -5.76 -26.66 -2.95
N ALA A 39 -5.12 -26.74 -4.13
CA ALA A 39 -3.72 -26.38 -4.35
C ALA A 39 -3.46 -24.85 -4.43
N HIS A 40 -4.42 -24.03 -4.00
CA HIS A 40 -4.31 -22.57 -3.96
C HIS A 40 -3.51 -22.06 -2.75
N THR A 41 -3.27 -22.90 -1.73
CA THR A 41 -2.45 -22.52 -0.57
C THR A 41 -0.98 -22.36 -0.96
N LEU A 42 -0.31 -21.38 -0.33
CA LEU A 42 1.11 -21.15 -0.50
C LEU A 42 1.93 -22.40 -0.15
N THR A 43 2.88 -22.78 -1.00
CA THR A 43 3.82 -23.88 -0.72
C THR A 43 4.88 -23.45 0.29
N VAL A 44 5.36 -24.37 1.14
CA VAL A 44 6.46 -24.10 2.09
C VAL A 44 7.70 -23.52 1.41
N ALA A 45 8.10 -24.04 0.24
CA ALA A 45 9.26 -23.54 -0.51
C ALA A 45 9.10 -22.09 -1.02
N ARG A 46 7.86 -21.60 -1.18
CA ARG A 46 7.59 -20.20 -1.50
C ARG A 46 7.55 -19.36 -0.23
N ALA A 47 6.94 -19.88 0.85
CA ALA A 47 6.92 -19.22 2.15
C ALA A 47 8.32 -18.98 2.71
N ASP A 48 9.24 -19.94 2.56
CA ASP A 48 10.65 -19.86 2.97
C ASP A 48 11.43 -18.73 2.26
N LYS A 49 10.93 -18.23 1.13
CA LYS A 49 11.49 -17.07 0.43
C LYS A 49 10.85 -15.74 0.83
N MET A 50 9.80 -15.77 1.65
CA MET A 50 9.04 -14.57 2.05
C MET A 50 9.47 -14.04 3.41
N ILE A 51 9.79 -14.92 4.37
CA ILE A 51 10.19 -14.55 5.74
C ILE A 51 11.24 -15.55 6.27
N GLU A 52 11.87 -15.23 7.40
CA GLU A 52 12.87 -16.06 8.05
C GLU A 52 12.24 -17.19 8.91
N ASN A 53 13.00 -18.27 9.15
CA ASN A 53 12.67 -19.35 10.08
C ASN A 53 11.33 -20.07 9.81
N VAL A 54 11.00 -20.31 8.54
CA VAL A 54 9.74 -20.95 8.14
C VAL A 54 9.72 -22.44 8.50
N ILE A 55 8.69 -22.86 9.24
CA ILE A 55 8.42 -24.27 9.58
C ILE A 55 7.10 -24.80 8.99
N GLY A 56 6.32 -23.95 8.32
CA GLY A 56 5.02 -24.32 7.76
C GLY A 56 4.23 -23.12 7.23
N VAL A 57 3.01 -23.40 6.78
CA VAL A 57 2.04 -22.40 6.29
C VAL A 57 0.74 -22.57 7.07
N MET A 58 0.23 -21.48 7.62
CA MET A 58 -1.08 -21.45 8.29
C MET A 58 -2.14 -20.91 7.33
N GLY A 59 -3.18 -21.71 7.08
CA GLY A 59 -4.32 -21.32 6.24
C GLY A 59 -5.41 -20.60 7.04
N LEU A 60 -6.14 -19.71 6.37
CA LEU A 60 -7.36 -19.07 6.88
C LEU A 60 -8.51 -19.25 5.88
N PRO A 61 -9.78 -19.25 6.32
CA PRO A 61 -10.92 -19.37 5.42
C PRO A 61 -10.95 -18.23 4.39
N LEU A 62 -11.10 -18.59 3.11
CA LEU A 62 -11.28 -17.66 1.99
C LEU A 62 -12.77 -17.63 1.56
N GLY A 63 -13.38 -16.45 1.62
CA GLY A 63 -14.74 -16.19 1.21
C GLY A 63 -14.83 -15.06 0.18
N LEU A 64 -16.06 -14.82 -0.31
CA LEU A 64 -16.36 -13.74 -1.25
C LEU A 64 -17.43 -12.82 -0.67
N GLY A 65 -17.10 -11.53 -0.56
CA GLY A 65 -18.04 -10.43 -0.36
C GLY A 65 -18.76 -10.11 -1.67
N LEU A 66 -20.08 -10.17 -1.64
CA LEU A 66 -20.94 -10.07 -2.83
C LEU A 66 -21.72 -8.75 -2.87
N ASN A 67 -22.33 -8.47 -4.03
CA ASN A 67 -23.26 -7.37 -4.29
C ASN A 67 -22.64 -5.96 -4.32
N PHE A 68 -21.32 -5.83 -4.24
CA PHE A 68 -20.67 -4.52 -4.30
C PHE A 68 -20.91 -3.84 -5.65
N LEU A 69 -21.39 -2.59 -5.57
CA LEU A 69 -21.47 -1.62 -6.66
C LEU A 69 -20.65 -0.42 -6.21
N VAL A 70 -19.51 -0.15 -6.85
CA VAL A 70 -18.64 0.98 -6.52
C VAL A 70 -18.45 1.81 -7.76
N ASN A 71 -18.80 3.10 -7.70
CA ASN A 71 -18.75 4.03 -8.84
C ASN A 71 -19.44 3.46 -10.11
N GLY A 72 -20.59 2.79 -9.91
CA GLY A 72 -21.37 2.17 -11.00
C GLY A 72 -20.78 0.86 -11.56
N LYS A 73 -19.70 0.33 -10.98
CA LYS A 73 -19.06 -0.92 -11.40
C LYS A 73 -19.27 -2.04 -10.38
N ASP A 74 -19.53 -3.24 -10.88
CA ASP A 74 -19.69 -4.44 -10.07
C ASP A 74 -18.36 -5.00 -9.58
N HIS A 75 -18.30 -5.33 -8.30
CA HIS A 75 -17.13 -5.95 -7.66
C HIS A 75 -17.52 -7.18 -6.84
N VAL A 76 -16.70 -8.22 -6.92
CA VAL A 76 -16.70 -9.35 -5.99
C VAL A 76 -15.41 -9.26 -5.19
N VAL A 77 -15.53 -9.25 -3.87
CA VAL A 77 -14.41 -8.89 -2.97
C VAL A 77 -13.91 -10.16 -2.28
N PRO A 78 -12.67 -10.62 -2.54
CA PRO A 78 -12.09 -11.73 -1.79
C PRO A 78 -11.82 -11.32 -0.33
N LEU A 79 -12.17 -12.19 0.62
CA LEU A 79 -12.02 -11.96 2.06
C LEU A 79 -11.36 -13.17 2.69
N VAL A 80 -10.32 -12.96 3.49
CA VAL A 80 -9.66 -14.01 4.27
C VAL A 80 -9.85 -13.70 5.75
N VAL A 81 -10.69 -14.47 6.44
CA VAL A 81 -11.08 -14.21 7.84
C VAL A 81 -11.65 -15.47 8.50
N GLU A 82 -11.38 -15.66 9.79
CA GLU A 82 -11.87 -16.79 10.60
C GLU A 82 -13.20 -16.51 11.30
N GLU A 83 -13.49 -15.23 11.55
CA GLU A 83 -14.69 -14.84 12.31
C GLU A 83 -15.97 -15.11 11.51
N PRO A 84 -16.93 -15.88 12.08
CA PRO A 84 -18.22 -16.11 11.45
C PRO A 84 -18.99 -14.80 11.17
N SER A 85 -19.96 -14.87 10.27
CA SER A 85 -20.88 -13.77 9.94
C SER A 85 -20.27 -12.55 9.24
N ILE A 86 -18.96 -12.27 9.29
CA ILE A 86 -18.35 -11.10 8.61
C ILE A 86 -18.70 -11.08 7.12
N VAL A 87 -18.42 -12.17 6.40
CA VAL A 87 -18.66 -12.26 4.94
C VAL A 87 -20.15 -12.10 4.62
N ALA A 88 -21.02 -12.67 5.46
CA ALA A 88 -22.47 -12.61 5.28
C ALA A 88 -23.02 -11.20 5.53
N ALA A 89 -22.61 -10.57 6.63
CA ALA A 89 -23.00 -9.22 7.01
C ALA A 89 -22.54 -8.21 5.95
N LEU A 90 -21.29 -8.28 5.52
CA LEU A 90 -20.73 -7.43 4.47
C LEU A 90 -21.53 -7.57 3.16
N SER A 91 -21.81 -8.80 2.72
CA SER A 91 -22.58 -9.06 1.50
C SER A 91 -24.02 -8.57 1.60
N SER A 92 -24.64 -8.67 2.78
CA SER A 92 -25.99 -8.17 3.04
C SER A 92 -26.04 -6.64 3.03
N ALA A 93 -25.09 -5.97 3.70
CA ALA A 93 -24.96 -4.52 3.70
C ALA A 93 -24.70 -3.97 2.29
N ALA A 94 -23.82 -4.60 1.52
CA ALA A 94 -23.57 -4.23 0.13
C ALA A 94 -24.83 -4.38 -0.75
N LYS A 95 -25.63 -5.44 -0.53
CA LYS A 95 -26.92 -5.62 -1.22
C LYS A 95 -27.90 -4.48 -0.91
N LEU A 96 -27.99 -4.07 0.35
CA LEU A 96 -28.83 -2.94 0.77
C LEU A 96 -28.34 -1.64 0.13
N ALA A 97 -27.05 -1.32 0.24
CA ALA A 97 -26.45 -0.12 -0.35
C ALA A 97 -26.66 -0.07 -1.87
N ARG A 98 -26.52 -1.21 -2.56
CA ARG A 98 -26.77 -1.32 -4.00
C ARG A 98 -28.20 -0.91 -4.38
N ALA A 99 -29.20 -1.26 -3.57
CA ALA A 99 -30.59 -0.85 -3.81
C ALA A 99 -30.77 0.68 -3.75
N ALA A 100 -29.88 1.38 -3.05
CA ALA A 100 -29.82 2.83 -2.97
C ALA A 100 -28.81 3.48 -3.96
N GLY A 101 -28.28 2.72 -4.93
CA GLY A 101 -27.34 3.23 -5.94
C GLY A 101 -25.87 2.81 -5.72
N GLY A 102 -25.57 2.07 -4.67
CA GLY A 102 -24.22 1.56 -4.38
C GLY A 102 -23.35 2.54 -3.59
N PHE A 103 -22.04 2.37 -3.70
CA PHE A 103 -21.03 3.22 -3.06
C PHE A 103 -20.41 4.16 -4.09
N THR A 104 -20.17 5.40 -3.69
CA THR A 104 -19.39 6.39 -4.45
C THR A 104 -18.11 6.69 -3.72
N THR A 105 -16.97 6.53 -4.38
CA THR A 105 -15.64 6.70 -3.77
C THR A 105 -14.71 7.53 -4.67
N ARG A 106 -13.77 8.22 -4.03
CA ARG A 106 -12.67 8.95 -4.66
C ARG A 106 -11.42 8.77 -3.80
N SER A 107 -10.24 8.82 -4.39
CA SER A 107 -8.96 8.78 -3.69
C SER A 107 -8.10 10.00 -4.06
N THR A 108 -7.17 10.36 -3.19
CA THR A 108 -6.06 11.25 -3.54
C THR A 108 -5.05 10.51 -4.43
N ASP A 109 -4.03 11.22 -4.89
CA ASP A 109 -2.86 10.60 -5.50
C ASP A 109 -2.17 9.64 -4.52
N PRO A 110 -1.54 8.56 -5.00
CA PRO A 110 -0.85 7.56 -4.18
C PRO A 110 0.51 8.11 -3.70
N ILE A 111 0.46 9.10 -2.81
CA ILE A 111 1.64 9.73 -2.22
C ILE A 111 2.02 9.02 -0.93
N LEU A 112 3.19 8.39 -0.90
CA LEU A 112 3.84 7.90 0.31
C LEU A 112 4.85 8.96 0.79
N ILE A 113 4.89 9.17 2.10
CA ILE A 113 5.84 10.07 2.74
C ILE A 113 7.08 9.25 3.12
N GLY A 114 8.26 9.73 2.74
CA GLY A 114 9.55 9.27 3.25
C GLY A 114 10.16 10.29 4.18
N GLN A 115 10.68 9.90 5.33
CA GLN A 115 11.22 10.80 6.34
C GLN A 115 12.73 10.66 6.43
N VAL A 116 13.43 11.79 6.38
CA VAL A 116 14.86 11.91 6.66
C VAL A 116 15.02 12.80 7.88
N GLN A 117 15.37 12.17 9.00
CA GLN A 117 15.55 12.85 10.27
C GLN A 117 16.97 13.41 10.36
N ILE A 118 17.07 14.71 10.59
CA ILE A 118 18.33 15.43 10.80
C ILE A 118 18.40 15.92 12.24
N VAL A 119 19.51 15.62 12.92
CA VAL A 119 19.84 16.02 14.29
C VAL A 119 21.14 16.81 14.33
N ASP A 120 21.51 17.28 15.52
CA ASP A 120 22.74 18.04 15.77
C ASP A 120 22.84 19.37 14.99
N ILE A 121 21.70 19.95 14.59
CA ILE A 121 21.64 21.21 13.85
C ILE A 121 21.79 22.41 14.80
N ASP A 122 22.65 23.37 14.45
CA ASP A 122 22.83 24.60 15.23
C ASP A 122 21.63 25.55 15.12
N ASN A 123 21.07 25.72 13.92
CA ASN A 123 19.91 26.59 13.66
C ASN A 123 18.89 25.88 12.73
N SER A 124 17.81 25.38 13.34
CA SER A 124 16.77 24.60 12.67
C SER A 124 16.03 25.37 11.58
N ALA A 125 15.77 26.66 11.79
CA ALA A 125 15.11 27.53 10.80
C ALA A 125 15.98 27.75 9.55
N THR A 126 17.29 27.94 9.74
CA THR A 126 18.25 28.10 8.63
C THR A 126 18.38 26.80 7.85
N ALA A 127 18.47 25.66 8.53
CA ALA A 127 18.49 24.35 7.89
C ALA A 127 17.20 24.09 7.09
N GLN A 128 16.03 24.43 7.64
CA GLN A 128 14.76 24.32 6.94
C GLN A 128 14.74 25.18 5.66
N ALA A 129 15.13 26.45 5.75
CA ALA A 129 15.18 27.34 4.60
C ALA A 129 16.14 26.83 3.51
N ALA A 130 17.31 26.32 3.91
CA ALA A 130 18.31 25.78 2.98
C ALA A 130 17.81 24.53 2.24
N LEU A 131 17.13 23.61 2.94
CA LEU A 131 16.51 22.43 2.34
C LEU A 131 15.43 22.81 1.32
N LEU A 132 14.54 23.75 1.68
CA LEU A 132 13.49 24.22 0.78
C LEU A 132 14.06 24.95 -0.44
N GLN A 133 15.13 25.75 -0.26
CA GLN A 133 15.81 26.43 -1.36
C GLN A 133 16.46 25.44 -2.35
N ARG A 134 16.99 24.31 -1.85
CA ARG A 134 17.61 23.25 -2.65
C ARG A 134 16.66 22.09 -2.99
N LYS A 135 15.34 22.29 -2.86
CA LYS A 135 14.30 21.29 -3.14
C LYS A 135 14.52 20.55 -4.46
N GLN A 136 14.76 21.28 -5.55
CA GLN A 136 14.86 20.65 -6.87
C GLN A 136 16.06 19.69 -6.97
N GLU A 137 17.18 20.02 -6.32
CA GLU A 137 18.36 19.17 -6.29
C GLU A 137 18.08 17.87 -5.53
N ILE A 138 17.42 17.96 -4.39
CA ILE A 138 16.98 16.81 -3.58
C ILE A 138 16.04 15.92 -4.37
N LEU A 139 15.03 16.51 -5.04
CA LEU A 139 14.07 15.78 -5.86
C LEU A 139 14.74 15.10 -7.06
N ASN A 140 15.69 15.77 -7.72
CA ASN A 140 16.45 15.20 -8.83
C ASN A 140 17.28 14.00 -8.38
N LEU A 141 17.96 14.12 -7.24
CA LEU A 141 18.73 13.03 -6.65
C LEU A 141 17.83 11.84 -6.29
N ALA A 142 16.74 12.08 -5.55
CA ALA A 142 15.79 11.03 -5.19
C ALA A 142 15.24 10.29 -6.43
N ASN A 143 14.85 11.03 -7.45
CA ASN A 143 14.29 10.46 -8.69
C ASN A 143 15.34 9.72 -9.54
N SER A 144 16.61 10.10 -9.47
CA SER A 144 17.70 9.42 -10.18
C SER A 144 17.92 7.98 -9.69
N LEU A 145 17.53 7.67 -8.45
CA LEU A 145 17.65 6.33 -7.86
C LEU A 145 16.60 5.35 -8.41
N HIS A 146 15.48 5.86 -8.93
CA HIS A 146 14.38 5.04 -9.46
C HIS A 146 13.85 5.56 -10.81
N PRO A 147 14.68 5.56 -11.88
CA PRO A 147 14.32 6.13 -13.18
C PRO A 147 13.11 5.43 -13.82
N LYS A 148 12.93 4.13 -13.58
CA LYS A 148 11.77 3.37 -14.08
C LYS A 148 10.44 3.83 -13.48
N MET A 149 10.45 4.30 -12.23
CA MET A 149 9.24 4.84 -11.59
C MET A 149 8.89 6.19 -12.20
N VAL A 150 9.88 7.06 -12.38
CA VAL A 150 9.70 8.36 -13.04
C VAL A 150 9.13 8.16 -14.44
N ALA A 151 9.64 7.17 -15.18
CA ALA A 151 9.14 6.81 -16.51
C ALA A 151 7.67 6.32 -16.51
N ARG A 152 7.15 5.82 -15.38
CA ARG A 152 5.74 5.44 -15.21
C ARG A 152 4.84 6.59 -14.75
N GLY A 153 5.39 7.80 -14.58
CA GLY A 153 4.67 8.96 -14.07
C GLY A 153 4.74 9.17 -12.56
N GLY A 154 5.41 8.28 -11.83
CA GLY A 154 5.60 8.36 -10.37
C GLY A 154 6.80 9.22 -9.95
N GLY A 155 7.37 8.88 -8.80
CA GLY A 155 8.60 9.48 -8.27
C GLY A 155 8.35 10.56 -7.22
N ALA A 156 9.43 11.09 -6.65
CA ALA A 156 9.41 12.20 -5.71
C ALA A 156 8.84 13.46 -6.39
N LYS A 157 7.72 13.96 -5.85
CA LYS A 157 6.95 15.10 -6.38
C LYS A 157 7.22 16.38 -5.62
N ASP A 158 7.41 16.27 -4.31
CA ASP A 158 7.62 17.42 -3.43
C ASP A 158 8.44 17.03 -2.20
N ILE A 159 8.83 18.04 -1.43
CA ILE A 159 9.36 17.88 -0.09
C ILE A 159 8.57 18.76 0.89
N GLU A 160 8.44 18.30 2.13
CA GLU A 160 8.08 19.16 3.27
C GLU A 160 9.23 19.14 4.27
N VAL A 161 9.37 20.19 5.07
CA VAL A 161 10.38 20.19 6.13
C VAL A 161 9.73 20.64 7.43
N ARG A 162 9.79 19.79 8.45
CA ARG A 162 9.17 20.00 9.75
C ARG A 162 10.25 20.19 10.82
N ILE A 163 10.07 21.18 11.67
CA ILE A 163 10.92 21.39 12.85
C ILE A 163 10.17 20.81 14.05
N HIS A 164 10.85 19.96 14.79
CA HIS A 164 10.40 19.38 16.04
C HIS A 164 11.26 19.95 17.17
N PRO A 165 10.72 20.91 17.94
CA PRO A 165 11.43 21.51 19.06
C PRO A 165 11.81 20.45 20.07
N ALA A 166 13.04 20.51 20.56
CA ALA A 166 13.48 19.59 21.61
C ALA A 166 13.14 20.13 23.00
N ALA A 167 12.77 19.22 23.91
CA ALA A 167 12.67 19.53 25.33
C ALA A 167 14.06 19.53 25.99
N ASP A 168 14.17 20.23 27.12
CA ASP A 168 15.29 20.11 28.07
C ASP A 168 16.69 20.44 27.51
N GLY A 169 16.80 21.55 26.77
CA GLY A 169 18.10 22.10 26.35
C GLY A 169 18.83 21.29 25.27
N ARG A 170 18.17 20.26 24.70
CA ARG A 170 18.65 19.55 23.51
C ARG A 170 18.39 20.40 22.26
N ARG A 171 19.06 20.07 21.16
CA ARG A 171 18.88 20.73 19.87
C ARG A 171 17.61 20.25 19.18
N ASP A 172 16.94 21.16 18.49
CA ASP A 172 15.80 20.86 17.63
C ASP A 172 16.15 19.77 16.62
N MET A 173 15.12 19.00 16.26
CA MET A 173 15.18 18.04 15.18
C MET A 173 14.51 18.62 13.94
N VAL A 174 15.14 18.45 12.78
CA VAL A 174 14.53 18.78 11.50
C VAL A 174 14.20 17.47 10.79
N VAL A 175 13.00 17.35 10.24
CA VAL A 175 12.57 16.16 9.49
C VAL A 175 12.17 16.61 8.09
N LEU A 176 12.93 16.15 7.10
CA LEU A 176 12.60 16.30 5.69
C LEU A 176 11.66 15.17 5.29
N HIS A 177 10.47 15.51 4.81
CA HIS A 177 9.56 14.61 4.14
C HIS A 177 9.81 14.64 2.63
N LEU A 178 10.00 13.48 2.01
CA LEU A 178 9.91 13.27 0.57
C LEU A 178 8.48 12.81 0.25
N LEU A 179 7.75 13.57 -0.57
CA LEU A 179 6.42 13.18 -1.04
C LEU A 179 6.57 12.40 -2.35
N VAL A 180 6.40 11.08 -2.29
CA VAL A 180 6.69 10.18 -3.41
C VAL A 180 5.41 9.57 -3.96
N ASN A 181 5.13 9.80 -5.26
CA ASN A 181 4.06 9.09 -5.95
C ASN A 181 4.51 7.67 -6.30
N THR A 182 3.89 6.67 -5.68
CA THR A 182 4.28 5.26 -5.78
C THR A 182 3.57 4.49 -6.90
N CYS A 183 2.70 5.16 -7.66
CA CYS A 183 1.82 4.55 -8.66
C CYS A 183 1.02 3.38 -8.05
N ASP A 184 1.16 2.18 -8.60
CA ASP A 184 0.43 0.99 -8.16
C ASP A 184 1.12 0.23 -7.00
N ALA A 185 2.32 0.66 -6.58
CA ALA A 185 3.05 0.01 -5.50
C ALA A 185 2.69 0.62 -4.14
N MET A 186 2.79 -0.17 -3.06
CA MET A 186 2.82 0.37 -1.70
C MET A 186 4.00 1.32 -1.52
N GLY A 187 5.18 0.98 -2.07
CA GLY A 187 6.32 1.90 -2.20
C GLY A 187 7.35 1.90 -1.07
N ALA A 188 7.19 1.08 -0.02
CA ALA A 188 8.03 1.11 1.17
C ALA A 188 9.55 1.05 0.89
N ASN A 189 10.03 -0.03 0.29
CA ASN A 189 11.46 -0.23 0.05
C ASN A 189 12.07 0.90 -0.80
N MET A 190 11.31 1.37 -1.79
CA MET A 190 11.76 2.39 -2.72
C MET A 190 11.81 3.78 -2.08
N VAL A 191 10.82 4.14 -1.26
CA VAL A 191 10.86 5.41 -0.52
C VAL A 191 12.02 5.39 0.47
N ASN A 192 12.28 4.27 1.14
CA ASN A 192 13.45 4.12 2.00
C ASN A 192 14.76 4.29 1.22
N THR A 193 14.90 3.66 0.05
CA THR A 193 16.07 3.85 -0.84
C THR A 193 16.23 5.32 -1.25
N MET A 194 15.14 6.03 -1.55
CA MET A 194 15.20 7.47 -1.82
C MET A 194 15.69 8.27 -0.61
N CYS A 195 15.15 8.00 0.58
CA CYS A 195 15.57 8.63 1.84
C CYS A 195 17.05 8.38 2.13
N GLU A 196 17.53 7.13 1.96
CA GLU A 196 18.93 6.76 2.12
C GLU A 196 19.83 7.48 1.12
N GLY A 197 19.41 7.53 -0.15
CA GLY A 197 20.22 8.14 -1.20
C GLY A 197 20.31 9.67 -1.13
N VAL A 198 19.29 10.37 -0.61
CA VAL A 198 19.37 11.82 -0.40
C VAL A 198 20.09 12.21 0.89
N ALA A 199 20.28 11.29 1.83
CA ALA A 199 20.82 11.60 3.15
C ALA A 199 22.18 12.33 3.12
N PRO A 200 23.19 11.91 2.31
CA PRO A 200 24.47 12.63 2.27
C PRO A 200 24.35 14.07 1.74
N LEU A 201 23.45 14.30 0.76
CA LEU A 201 23.17 15.64 0.26
C LEU A 201 22.51 16.49 1.34
N VAL A 202 21.54 15.92 2.07
CA VAL A 202 20.83 16.58 3.17
C VAL A 202 21.78 16.97 4.31
N GLU A 203 22.72 16.09 4.69
CA GLU A 203 23.78 16.42 5.65
C GLU A 203 24.65 17.58 5.13
N GLY A 204 25.09 17.53 3.86
CA GLY A 204 25.88 18.61 3.26
C GLY A 204 25.15 19.96 3.17
N ILE A 205 23.83 19.96 3.03
CA ILE A 205 23.00 21.18 3.01
C ILE A 205 22.86 21.78 4.41
N THR A 206 22.66 20.93 5.41
CA THR A 206 22.24 21.37 6.75
C THR A 206 23.39 21.50 7.75
N GLY A 207 24.52 20.82 7.49
CA GLY A 207 25.62 20.66 8.45
C GLY A 207 25.27 19.76 9.64
N GLY A 208 24.05 19.21 9.68
CA GLY A 208 23.60 18.27 10.70
C GLY A 208 23.90 16.83 10.34
N LYS A 209 23.47 15.91 11.20
CA LYS A 209 23.64 14.47 11.03
C LYS A 209 22.31 13.80 10.73
N VAL A 210 22.24 12.98 9.69
CA VAL A 210 21.06 12.18 9.39
C VAL A 210 21.05 10.92 10.26
N PHE A 211 19.90 10.64 10.89
CA PHE A 211 19.72 9.46 11.74
C PHE A 211 18.74 8.46 11.13
N LEU A 212 17.44 8.71 11.18
CA LEU A 212 16.43 7.85 10.56
C LEU A 212 16.18 8.22 9.10
N ARG A 213 15.97 7.20 8.27
CA ARG A 213 15.59 7.26 6.85
C ARG A 213 14.51 6.21 6.63
N ILE A 214 13.25 6.60 6.71
CA ILE A 214 12.15 5.66 6.80
C ILE A 214 10.84 6.30 6.33
N LEU A 215 9.96 5.54 5.67
CA LEU A 215 8.58 5.96 5.42
C LEU A 215 7.81 6.29 6.71
#